data_AF-A0A820H124-F1
#
_entry.id   AF-A0A820H124-F1
#
_cell.length_a   1.000
_cell.length_b   1.000
_cell.length_c   1.000
_cell.angle_alpha   90.00
_cell.angle_beta   90.00
_cell.angle_gamma   90.00
#
_symmetry.space_group_name_H-M   'P 1'
#
loop_
_entity.id
_entity.type
_entity.pdbx_description
1 polymer ?
#
loop_
_entity_poly.entity_id
_entity_poly.type
_entity_poly.pdbx_seq_one_letter_code
_entity_poly.pdbx_strand_id
1 'polypeptide(L)'
;TQTITIGQKLKISISTFNLFKNRNKRFEEQVQQQRFSTRFFLIVTLISLVILVFYISFENITHTVIKNNPTITEFDKLYQEYPNTIQCPCQTYSINYEEFITFQPHLHSICSSTFVDETSQWLIIDYPQAMLSGNNGGPTYSARKDDFRQIGSPFFQLLNSFCNLSSKTINAELSTFYL
;
A
#
# COMPACT_ATOMS: atom_id res chain seq x y z
N THR A 1 -74.96 20.41 -37.00
CA THR A 1 -73.88 19.41 -36.85
C THR A 1 -73.03 19.79 -35.64
N GLN A 2 -73.24 19.16 -34.49
CA GLN A 2 -72.51 19.50 -33.26
C GLN A 2 -71.08 18.95 -33.33
N THR A 3 -70.10 19.85 -33.24
CA THR A 3 -68.67 19.54 -33.17
C THR A 3 -68.34 18.95 -31.80
N ILE A 4 -68.31 17.62 -31.72
CA ILE A 4 -67.91 16.91 -30.49
C ILE A 4 -66.45 17.26 -30.20
N THR A 5 -66.21 17.87 -29.04
CA THR A 5 -64.86 18.25 -28.60
C THR A 5 -64.01 17.01 -28.30
N ILE A 6 -62.70 17.13 -28.47
CA ILE A 6 -61.75 16.01 -28.28
C ILE A 6 -61.92 15.35 -26.91
N GLY A 7 -62.14 16.13 -25.86
CA GLY A 7 -62.39 15.62 -24.50
C GLY A 7 -63.66 14.77 -24.37
N GLN A 8 -64.72 15.09 -25.12
CA GLN A 8 -65.96 14.30 -25.12
C GLN A 8 -65.76 12.96 -25.83
N LYS A 9 -65.02 12.95 -26.95
CA LYS A 9 -64.65 11.70 -27.64
C LYS A 9 -63.81 10.79 -26.74
N LEU A 10 -62.87 11.37 -26.00
CA LEU A 10 -61.99 10.65 -25.09
C LEU A 10 -62.77 10.01 -23.94
N LYS A 11 -63.69 10.76 -23.32
CA LYS A 11 -64.56 10.28 -22.24
C LYS A 11 -65.44 9.11 -22.68
N ILE A 12 -66.05 9.22 -23.86
CA ILE A 12 -66.90 8.15 -24.42
C ILE A 12 -66.04 6.90 -24.65
N SER A 13 -64.90 7.06 -25.32
CA SER A 13 -63.99 5.96 -25.65
C SER A 13 -63.54 5.20 -24.39
N ILE A 14 -63.11 5.92 -23.34
CA ILE A 14 -62.74 5.34 -22.04
C ILE A 14 -63.92 4.62 -21.38
N SER A 15 -65.12 5.20 -21.43
CA SER A 15 -66.30 4.59 -20.79
C SER A 15 -66.74 3.29 -21.46
N THR A 16 -66.57 3.20 -22.79
CA THR A 16 -66.98 2.06 -23.63
C THR A 16 -65.90 1.00 -23.79
N PHE A 17 -64.66 1.28 -23.38
CA PHE A 17 -63.51 0.40 -23.56
C PHE A 17 -63.70 -0.93 -22.82
N ASN A 18 -63.41 -2.02 -23.51
CA ASN A 18 -63.55 -3.39 -23.02
C ASN A 18 -62.52 -4.26 -23.77
N LEU A 19 -61.62 -4.90 -23.02
CA LEU A 19 -60.54 -5.74 -23.57
C LEU A 19 -61.05 -7.11 -24.07
N PHE A 20 -62.22 -7.55 -23.60
CA PHE A 20 -62.78 -8.84 -24.00
C PHE A 20 -63.31 -8.77 -25.43
N LYS A 21 -62.64 -9.49 -26.35
CA LYS A 21 -63.07 -9.62 -27.75
C LYS A 21 -64.16 -10.69 -27.85
N ASN A 22 -65.42 -10.30 -28.02
CA ASN A 22 -66.48 -11.27 -28.34
C ASN A 22 -67.51 -10.68 -29.32
N ARG A 23 -67.71 -11.35 -30.47
CA ARG A 23 -68.48 -10.85 -31.63
C ARG A 23 -69.95 -11.27 -31.65
N ASN A 24 -70.38 -12.26 -30.86
CA ASN A 24 -71.75 -12.81 -30.99
C ASN A 24 -72.51 -12.81 -29.65
N LYS A 25 -73.73 -12.24 -29.70
CA LYS A 25 -74.81 -12.21 -28.68
C LYS A 25 -74.36 -11.99 -27.22
N ARG A 26 -74.33 -10.71 -26.80
CA ARG A 26 -74.08 -10.30 -25.40
C ARG A 26 -75.40 -9.96 -24.70
N PHE A 27 -75.61 -10.50 -23.50
CA PHE A 27 -76.53 -9.95 -22.52
C PHE A 27 -75.89 -8.71 -21.87
N GLU A 28 -76.68 -7.67 -21.57
CA GLU A 28 -76.21 -6.40 -20.97
C GLU A 28 -75.36 -6.61 -19.71
N GLU A 29 -75.76 -7.55 -18.84
CA GLU A 29 -75.07 -7.88 -17.59
C GLU A 29 -73.62 -8.36 -17.82
N GLN A 30 -73.41 -9.20 -18.85
CA GLN A 30 -72.08 -9.72 -19.19
C GLN A 30 -71.16 -8.61 -19.70
N VAL A 31 -71.70 -7.61 -20.40
CA VAL A 31 -70.91 -6.46 -20.89
C VAL A 31 -70.46 -5.57 -19.74
N GLN A 32 -71.32 -5.37 -18.73
CA GLN A 32 -70.99 -4.59 -17.54
C GLN A 32 -69.88 -5.25 -16.73
N GLN A 33 -69.98 -6.56 -16.49
CA GLN A 33 -68.94 -7.32 -15.79
C GLN A 33 -67.60 -7.30 -16.54
N GLN A 34 -67.61 -7.46 -17.86
CA GLN A 34 -66.40 -7.37 -18.69
C GLN A 34 -65.76 -5.98 -18.65
N ARG A 35 -66.56 -4.91 -18.69
CA ARG A 35 -66.06 -3.53 -18.54
C ARG A 35 -65.47 -3.29 -17.15
N PHE A 36 -66.12 -3.81 -16.10
CA PHE A 36 -65.59 -3.72 -14.73
C PHE A 36 -64.24 -4.44 -14.61
N SER A 37 -64.15 -5.68 -15.09
CA SER A 37 -62.92 -6.46 -15.09
C SER A 37 -61.81 -5.79 -15.93
N THR A 38 -62.16 -5.22 -17.10
CA THR A 38 -61.21 -4.44 -17.92
C THR A 38 -60.67 -3.23 -17.16
N ARG A 39 -61.53 -2.45 -16.50
CA ARG A 39 -61.11 -1.27 -15.73
C ARG A 39 -60.24 -1.67 -14.55
N PHE A 40 -60.64 -2.70 -13.81
CA PHE A 40 -59.87 -3.24 -12.71
C PHE A 40 -58.48 -3.71 -13.17
N PHE A 41 -58.41 -4.48 -14.26
CA PHE A 41 -57.15 -4.94 -14.84
C PHE A 41 -56.24 -3.76 -15.24
N LEU A 42 -56.79 -2.74 -15.92
CA LEU A 42 -56.01 -1.56 -16.32
C LEU A 42 -55.52 -0.76 -15.12
N ILE A 43 -56.37 -0.58 -14.09
CA ILE A 43 -55.97 0.12 -12.85
C ILE A 43 -54.86 -0.64 -12.14
N VAL A 44 -55.01 -1.95 -11.96
CA VAL A 44 -53.99 -2.79 -11.31
C VAL A 44 -52.70 -2.79 -12.12
N THR A 45 -52.77 -2.87 -13.45
CA THR A 45 -51.60 -2.83 -14.33
C THR A 45 -50.89 -1.46 -14.27
N LEU A 46 -51.66 -0.37 -14.23
CA LEU A 46 -51.09 0.96 -14.08
C LEU A 46 -50.39 1.10 -12.71
N ILE A 47 -51.03 0.63 -11.64
CA ILE A 47 -50.45 0.65 -10.29
C ILE A 47 -49.16 -0.19 -10.23
N SER A 48 -49.15 -1.38 -10.81
CA SER A 48 -47.95 -2.24 -10.80
C SER A 48 -46.79 -1.62 -11.59
N LEU A 49 -47.07 -1.00 -12.74
CA LEU A 49 -46.06 -0.26 -13.51
C LEU A 49 -45.52 0.93 -12.72
N VAL A 50 -46.38 1.68 -12.04
CA VAL A 50 -45.95 2.81 -11.19
C VAL A 50 -45.05 2.32 -10.06
N ILE A 51 -45.42 1.24 -9.36
CA ILE A 51 -44.58 0.64 -8.31
C ILE A 51 -43.23 0.22 -8.87
N LEU A 52 -43.19 -0.42 -10.05
CA LEU A 52 -41.94 -0.86 -10.69
C LEU A 52 -41.03 0.32 -11.03
N VAL A 53 -41.58 1.39 -11.60
CA VAL A 53 -40.82 2.60 -11.94
C VAL A 53 -40.24 3.24 -10.68
N PHE A 54 -41.04 3.33 -9.61
CA PHE A 54 -40.55 3.84 -8.33
C PHE A 54 -39.43 2.95 -7.78
N TYR A 55 -39.61 1.64 -7.77
CA TYR A 55 -38.59 0.70 -7.29
C TYR A 55 -37.25 0.88 -8.02
N ILE A 56 -37.27 0.93 -9.35
CA ILE A 56 -36.06 1.15 -10.17
C ILE A 56 -35.45 2.53 -9.90
N SER A 57 -36.29 3.56 -9.69
CA SER A 57 -35.81 4.92 -9.46
C SER A 57 -35.20 5.11 -8.06
N PHE A 58 -35.64 4.32 -7.07
CA PHE A 58 -35.11 4.33 -5.71
C PHE A 58 -33.87 3.46 -5.52
N GLU A 59 -33.43 2.74 -6.55
CA GLU A 59 -32.22 1.95 -6.49
C GLU A 59 -31.00 2.89 -6.44
N ASN A 60 -30.41 3.03 -5.25
CA ASN A 60 -29.21 3.84 -5.06
C ASN A 60 -28.02 3.15 -5.72
N ILE A 61 -27.50 3.75 -6.79
CA ILE A 61 -26.28 3.27 -7.45
C ILE A 61 -25.08 3.70 -6.60
N THR A 62 -24.38 2.73 -6.01
CA THR A 62 -23.09 2.98 -5.35
C THR A 62 -22.00 3.08 -6.41
N HIS A 63 -21.20 4.14 -6.35
CA HIS A 63 -20.03 4.31 -7.21
C HIS A 63 -18.75 4.15 -6.39
N THR A 64 -17.81 3.36 -6.91
CA THR A 64 -16.48 3.19 -6.30
C THR A 64 -15.60 4.38 -6.68
N VAL A 65 -15.04 5.06 -5.68
CA VAL A 65 -14.06 6.13 -5.84
C VAL A 65 -12.68 5.61 -5.45
N ILE A 66 -11.71 5.73 -6.36
CA ILE A 66 -10.33 5.30 -6.12
C ILE A 66 -9.51 6.53 -5.73
N LYS A 67 -8.81 6.44 -4.60
CA LYS A 67 -7.85 7.44 -4.16
C LYS A 67 -6.46 6.84 -4.06
N ASN A 68 -5.52 7.41 -4.83
CA ASN A 68 -4.14 6.97 -4.85
C ASN A 68 -3.33 7.66 -3.74
N ASN A 69 -2.51 6.89 -3.02
CA ASN A 69 -1.57 7.35 -2.00
C ASN A 69 -2.18 8.35 -0.98
N PRO A 70 -3.27 7.98 -0.28
CA PRO A 70 -3.83 8.84 0.75
C PRO A 70 -2.82 9.05 1.88
N THR A 71 -2.83 10.23 2.50
CA THR A 71 -2.11 10.41 3.77
C THR A 71 -2.82 9.62 4.87
N ILE A 72 -2.11 9.27 5.95
CA ILE A 72 -2.71 8.52 7.05
C ILE A 72 -3.91 9.25 7.67
N THR A 73 -3.81 10.56 7.85
CA THR A 73 -4.91 11.38 8.37
C THR A 73 -6.13 11.41 7.45
N GLU A 74 -5.92 11.24 6.15
CA GLU A 74 -7.01 11.20 5.18
C GLU A 74 -7.68 9.84 5.16
N PHE A 75 -6.87 8.78 5.20
CA PHE A 75 -7.37 7.42 5.36
C PHE A 75 -8.21 7.30 6.63
N ASP A 76 -7.73 7.82 7.76
CA ASP A 76 -8.46 7.77 9.03
C ASP A 76 -9.83 8.46 8.93
N LYS A 77 -9.90 9.63 8.28
CA LYS A 77 -11.17 10.33 8.05
C LYS A 77 -12.13 9.51 7.18
N LEU A 78 -11.63 8.97 6.07
CA LEU A 78 -12.44 8.14 5.17
C LEU A 78 -12.89 6.84 5.84
N TYR A 79 -12.07 6.25 6.70
CA TYR A 79 -12.39 5.06 7.46
C TYR A 79 -13.49 5.31 8.49
N GLN A 80 -13.49 6.48 9.15
CA GLN A 80 -14.57 6.88 10.05
C GLN A 80 -15.89 7.12 9.31
N GLU A 81 -15.84 7.67 8.10
CA GLU A 81 -17.03 8.00 7.31
C GLU A 81 -17.62 6.76 6.59
N TYR A 82 -16.77 5.83 6.14
CA TYR A 82 -17.15 4.67 5.31
C TYR A 82 -16.56 3.33 5.82
N PRO A 83 -16.77 2.94 7.09
CA PRO A 83 -16.06 1.82 7.71
C PRO A 83 -16.32 0.46 7.05
N ASN A 84 -17.51 0.26 6.47
CA ASN A 84 -17.92 -1.02 5.89
C ASN A 84 -17.61 -1.16 4.40
N THR A 85 -17.23 -0.07 3.72
CA THR A 85 -17.05 -0.05 2.26
C THR A 85 -15.65 0.36 1.83
N ILE A 86 -14.87 1.00 2.71
CA ILE A 86 -13.49 1.37 2.42
C ILE A 86 -12.59 0.13 2.31
N GLN A 87 -11.74 0.12 1.30
CA GLN A 87 -10.76 -0.94 1.08
C GLN A 87 -9.40 -0.30 0.80
N CYS A 88 -8.37 -0.77 1.51
CA CYS A 88 -6.97 -0.39 1.27
C CYS A 88 -6.17 -1.64 0.92
N PRO A 89 -6.23 -2.09 -0.34
CA PRO A 89 -5.40 -3.21 -0.77
C PRO A 89 -3.92 -2.79 -0.78
N CYS A 90 -3.03 -3.70 -0.38
CA CYS A 90 -1.61 -3.50 -0.55
C CYS A 90 -1.27 -3.45 -2.04
N GLN A 91 -0.48 -2.47 -2.48
CA GLN A 91 0.00 -2.39 -3.87
C GLN A 91 0.97 -3.53 -4.18
N THR A 92 1.76 -3.93 -3.19
CA THR A 92 2.73 -5.03 -3.27
C THR A 92 2.57 -5.96 -2.06
N TYR A 93 2.91 -7.23 -2.22
CA TYR A 93 2.88 -8.22 -1.13
C TYR A 93 4.12 -8.16 -0.23
N SER A 94 5.20 -7.59 -0.74
CA SER A 94 6.47 -7.40 -0.05
C SER A 94 7.09 -6.10 -0.52
N ILE A 95 7.70 -5.38 0.41
CA ILE A 95 8.45 -4.15 0.16
C ILE A 95 9.91 -4.48 0.48
N ASN A 96 10.83 -4.13 -0.41
CA ASN A 96 12.25 -4.33 -0.14
C ASN A 96 12.66 -3.43 1.04
N TYR A 97 13.44 -3.96 1.99
CA TYR A 97 13.90 -3.21 3.15
C TYR A 97 14.68 -1.94 2.79
N GLU A 98 15.36 -1.91 1.64
CA GLU A 98 16.08 -0.72 1.16
C GLU A 98 15.16 0.49 0.98
N GLU A 99 13.86 0.27 0.71
CA GLU A 99 12.90 1.36 0.50
C GLU A 99 12.53 2.11 1.78
N PHE A 100 12.68 1.48 2.96
CA PHE A 100 12.19 2.05 4.22
C PHE A 100 13.15 1.92 5.40
N ILE A 101 14.28 1.23 5.25
CA ILE A 101 15.32 1.11 6.27
C ILE A 101 16.62 1.66 5.70
N THR A 102 17.26 2.54 6.47
CA THR A 102 18.63 3.00 6.19
C THR A 102 19.51 2.65 7.37
N PHE A 103 20.52 1.82 7.14
CA PHE A 103 21.50 1.42 8.13
C PHE A 103 22.89 1.93 7.77
N GLN A 104 23.48 2.75 8.65
CA GLN A 104 24.82 3.31 8.51
C GLN A 104 25.71 2.82 9.66
N PRO A 105 26.42 1.69 9.48
CA PRO A 105 27.25 1.13 10.54
C PRO A 105 28.47 2.02 10.81
N HIS A 106 28.73 2.28 12.08
CA HIS A 106 29.96 2.91 12.53
C HIS A 106 30.77 1.93 13.38
N LEU A 107 31.97 1.60 12.91
CA LEU A 107 32.92 0.83 13.69
C LEU A 107 33.54 1.70 14.80
N HIS A 108 34.09 1.04 15.83
CA HIS A 108 34.78 1.72 16.91
C HIS A 108 35.94 2.58 16.37
N SER A 109 36.19 3.75 16.94
CA SER A 109 37.21 4.71 16.47
C SER A 109 38.63 4.15 16.43
N ILE A 110 38.90 3.05 17.14
CA ILE A 110 40.18 2.33 17.05
C ILE A 110 40.43 1.79 15.64
N CYS A 111 39.38 1.42 14.91
CA CYS A 111 39.45 0.85 13.56
C CYS A 111 39.92 1.85 12.50
N SER A 112 39.86 3.15 12.80
CA SER A 112 40.41 4.24 11.98
C SER A 112 41.60 4.94 12.65
N SER A 113 42.14 4.36 13.73
CA SER A 113 43.28 4.91 14.44
C SER A 113 44.60 4.53 13.78
N THR A 114 45.63 5.34 14.01
CA THR A 114 47.01 5.03 13.58
C THR A 114 47.56 3.74 14.18
N PHE A 115 46.97 3.23 15.28
CA PHE A 115 47.44 2.01 15.92
C PHE A 115 47.12 0.75 15.12
N VAL A 116 46.02 0.72 14.36
CA VAL A 116 45.66 -0.47 13.55
C VAL A 116 46.07 -0.34 12.09
N ASP A 117 46.53 0.85 11.68
CA ASP A 117 46.97 1.16 10.33
C ASP A 117 48.32 0.46 10.04
N GLU A 118 48.30 -0.43 9.04
CA GLU A 118 49.46 -1.20 8.58
C GLU A 118 50.59 -0.31 8.05
N THR A 119 50.28 0.92 7.63
CA THR A 119 51.27 1.91 7.14
C THR A 119 51.89 2.74 8.26
N SER A 120 51.48 2.52 9.51
CA SER A 120 51.85 3.41 10.59
C SER A 120 53.29 3.26 11.04
N GLN A 121 53.97 4.40 11.16
CA GLN A 121 55.39 4.47 11.50
C GLN A 121 55.70 4.01 12.92
N TRP A 122 54.72 3.93 13.83
CA TRP A 122 54.96 3.46 15.21
C TRP A 122 55.31 1.96 15.25
N LEU A 123 54.91 1.19 14.23
CA LEU A 123 55.29 -0.22 14.05
C LEU A 123 56.72 -0.37 13.51
N ILE A 124 57.28 0.67 12.91
CA ILE A 124 58.64 0.68 12.39
C ILE A 124 59.59 0.79 13.58
N ILE A 125 60.24 -0.32 13.92
CA ILE A 125 61.40 -0.30 14.81
C ILE A 125 62.54 0.26 13.98
N ASP A 126 62.79 1.56 14.12
CA ASP A 126 63.97 2.20 13.54
C ASP A 126 65.20 1.62 14.24
N TYR A 127 65.95 0.78 13.54
CA TYR A 127 67.24 0.30 14.02
C TYR A 127 68.26 1.41 13.76
N PRO A 128 68.71 2.16 14.78
CA PRO A 128 69.75 3.15 14.54
C PRO A 128 70.97 2.43 13.95
N GLN A 129 71.38 2.87 12.76
CA GLN A 129 72.54 2.41 11.98
C GLN A 129 73.89 2.65 12.71
N ALA A 130 73.86 3.00 14.00
CA ALA A 130 75.02 3.29 14.83
C ALA A 130 75.90 2.06 15.15
N MET A 131 75.60 0.88 14.60
CA MET A 131 76.40 -0.34 14.75
C MET A 131 77.46 -0.55 13.65
N LEU A 132 77.70 0.42 12.77
CA LEU A 132 78.79 0.36 11.79
C LEU A 132 80.01 1.21 12.17
N SER A 133 79.99 1.92 13.30
CA SER A 133 81.16 2.66 13.80
C SER A 133 81.71 1.98 15.04
N GLY A 134 82.95 1.49 14.92
CA GLY A 134 83.59 0.67 15.93
C GLY A 134 83.74 1.33 17.30
N ASN A 135 83.89 0.44 18.30
CA ASN A 135 84.25 0.66 19.70
C ASN A 135 83.10 0.93 20.69
N ASN A 136 82.80 -0.12 21.47
CA ASN A 136 82.34 -0.11 22.86
C ASN A 136 81.00 0.59 23.20
N GLY A 137 79.97 0.39 22.37
CA GLY A 137 78.58 0.61 22.77
C GLY A 137 77.75 -0.62 22.45
N GLY A 138 77.42 -1.43 23.46
CA GLY A 138 76.52 -2.57 23.26
C GLY A 138 75.14 -2.15 22.72
N PRO A 139 74.33 -3.08 22.18
CA PRO A 139 73.00 -2.78 21.66
C PRO A 139 72.12 -2.13 22.74
N THR A 140 71.83 -0.83 22.67
CA THR A 140 70.96 -0.18 23.67
C THR A 140 69.47 -0.21 23.33
N TYR A 141 69.05 -0.88 22.25
CA TYR A 141 67.63 -0.85 21.85
C TYR A 141 67.01 -2.18 21.40
N SER A 142 67.78 -3.26 21.18
CA SER A 142 67.23 -4.50 20.63
C SER A 142 66.57 -5.45 21.66
N ALA A 143 66.46 -5.07 22.94
CA ALA A 143 65.94 -5.98 23.97
C ALA A 143 65.35 -5.30 25.21
N ARG A 144 64.84 -4.05 25.10
CA ARG A 144 64.04 -3.50 26.21
C ARG A 144 62.70 -4.23 26.22
N LYS A 145 62.55 -5.17 27.16
CA LYS A 145 61.27 -5.84 27.48
C LYS A 145 60.14 -4.85 27.80
N ASP A 146 60.48 -3.60 28.08
CA ASP A 146 59.56 -2.52 28.40
C ASP A 146 59.16 -1.66 27.18
N ASP A 147 59.64 -1.98 25.96
CA ASP A 147 59.20 -1.28 24.75
C ASP A 147 57.76 -1.70 24.43
N PHE A 148 56.84 -0.77 24.66
CA PHE A 148 55.42 -0.94 24.36
C PHE A 148 55.17 -1.42 22.93
N ARG A 149 56.01 -1.08 21.96
CA ARG A 149 55.82 -1.51 20.57
C ARG A 149 55.97 -3.02 20.42
N GLN A 150 56.86 -3.65 21.19
CA GLN A 150 57.03 -5.10 21.16
C GLN A 150 55.85 -5.84 21.79
N ILE A 151 55.27 -5.27 22.85
CA ILE A 151 54.13 -5.87 23.56
C ILE A 151 52.82 -5.57 22.84
N GLY A 152 52.61 -4.31 22.42
CA GLY A 152 51.36 -3.79 21.89
C GLY A 152 51.09 -4.12 20.43
N SER A 153 52.12 -4.23 19.58
CA SER A 153 52.01 -4.59 18.16
C SER A 153 51.08 -5.80 17.89
N PRO A 154 51.28 -6.97 18.52
CA PRO A 154 50.39 -8.11 18.27
C PRO A 154 48.92 -7.86 18.67
N PHE A 155 48.66 -7.06 19.72
CA PHE A 155 47.28 -6.72 20.11
C PHE A 155 46.62 -5.79 19.09
N PHE A 156 47.33 -4.81 18.56
CA PHE A 156 46.77 -3.92 17.54
C PHE A 156 46.62 -4.60 16.18
N GLN A 157 47.48 -5.56 15.83
CA GLN A 157 47.27 -6.43 14.66
C GLN A 157 46.01 -7.29 14.81
N LEU A 158 45.76 -7.81 16.01
CA LEU A 158 44.53 -8.53 16.30
C LEU A 158 43.30 -7.59 16.18
N LEU A 159 43.38 -6.38 16.70
CA LEU A 159 42.32 -5.38 16.56
C LEU A 159 42.07 -5.00 15.09
N ASN A 160 43.12 -4.81 14.29
CA ASN A 160 42.99 -4.59 12.84
C ASN A 160 42.22 -5.74 12.17
N SER A 161 42.57 -6.99 12.53
CA SER A 161 41.88 -8.18 12.01
C SER A 161 40.39 -8.20 12.40
N PHE A 162 40.06 -7.85 13.65
CA PHE A 162 38.67 -7.70 14.08
C PHE A 162 37.94 -6.59 13.33
N CYS A 163 38.53 -5.41 13.20
CA CYS A 163 37.95 -4.30 12.46
C CYS A 163 37.64 -4.68 11.00
N ASN A 164 38.58 -5.35 10.34
CA ASN A 164 38.41 -5.84 8.97
C ASN A 164 37.34 -6.92 8.87
N LEU A 165 37.31 -7.87 9.80
CA LEU A 165 36.30 -8.92 9.83
C LEU A 165 34.90 -8.33 10.05
N SER A 166 34.74 -7.47 11.06
CA SER A 166 33.46 -6.80 11.35
C SER A 166 32.97 -5.99 10.16
N SER A 167 33.83 -5.20 9.52
CA SER A 167 33.49 -4.43 8.32
C SER A 167 32.98 -5.34 7.20
N LYS A 168 33.71 -6.42 6.91
CA LYS A 168 33.34 -7.37 5.86
C LYS A 168 32.03 -8.08 6.16
N THR A 169 31.84 -8.57 7.39
CA THR A 169 30.61 -9.24 7.81
C THR A 169 29.43 -8.28 7.72
N ILE A 170 29.54 -7.07 8.25
CA ILE A 170 28.46 -6.07 8.20
C ILE A 170 28.08 -5.77 6.75
N ASN A 171 29.05 -5.52 5.87
CA ASN A 171 28.78 -5.21 4.47
C ASN A 171 28.16 -6.40 3.71
N ALA A 172 28.58 -7.62 4.01
CA ALA A 172 28.01 -8.84 3.42
C ALA A 172 26.55 -9.05 3.86
N GLU A 173 26.27 -8.94 5.15
CA GLU A 173 24.92 -9.10 5.68
C GLU A 173 24.00 -7.98 5.21
N LEU A 174 24.49 -6.73 5.14
CA LEU A 174 23.70 -5.61 4.60
C LEU A 174 23.30 -5.83 3.14
N SER A 175 24.21 -6.35 2.31
CA SER A 175 23.88 -6.66 0.93
C SER A 175 22.79 -7.73 0.80
N THR A 176 22.70 -8.65 1.77
CA THR A 176 21.65 -9.68 1.82
C THR A 176 20.36 -9.12 2.40
N PHE A 177 20.43 -8.23 3.38
CA PHE A 177 19.26 -7.63 4.03
C PHE A 177 18.48 -6.71 3.08
N TYR A 178 19.16 -6.03 2.16
CA TYR A 178 18.56 -5.16 1.15
C TYR A 178 18.16 -5.89 -0.15
N LEU A 179 18.31 -7.22 -0.24
CA LEU A 179 17.79 -8.03 -1.36
C LEU A 179 16.38 -8.53 -1.06
#